data_AF-A0A7V3FZG7-F1
#
_entry.id   AF-A0A7V3FZG7-F1
#
_cell.length_a   1.000
_cell.length_b   1.000
_cell.length_c   1.000
_cell.angle_alpha   90.00
_cell.angle_beta   90.00
_cell.angle_gamma   90.00
#
_symmetry.space_group_name_H-M   'P 1'
#
loop_
_entity.id
_entity.type
_entity.pdbx_description
1 polymer ?
#
loop_
_entity_poly.entity_id
_entity_poly.type
_entity_poly.pdbx_seq_one_letter_code
_entity_poly.pdbx_strand_id
1 'polypeptide(L)'
;MRCLMNEPQPGELLEREDVGAVTVLRLKVPVLRGDSTTDALFDQAQEIIEGGRAQIVLNLTGLVFLASLAIGRLVRLWRQTQASGGRLVLCNVAPTMSELLQITHLSEFLLVYENEQAALASFR
;
A
#
# COMPACT_ATOMS: atom_id res chain seq x y z
N MET A 1 14.07 -29.68 18.40
CA MET A 1 14.49 -28.35 17.91
C MET A 1 13.31 -27.69 17.24
N ARG A 2 12.59 -26.84 17.97
CA ARG A 2 11.44 -26.10 17.44
C ARG A 2 11.98 -24.72 17.08
N CYS A 3 12.26 -24.49 15.79
CA CYS A 3 12.57 -23.16 15.30
C CYS A 3 11.36 -22.28 15.62
N LEU A 4 11.53 -21.37 16.56
CA LEU A 4 10.58 -20.29 16.80
C LEU A 4 10.69 -19.37 15.58
N MET A 5 9.92 -19.67 14.53
CA MET A 5 9.59 -18.68 13.52
C MET A 5 8.73 -17.65 14.25
N ASN A 6 9.35 -16.56 14.68
CA ASN A 6 8.61 -15.42 15.20
C ASN A 6 7.94 -14.77 13.98
N GLU A 7 6.69 -15.11 13.75
CA GLU A 7 5.89 -14.47 12.71
C GLU A 7 5.78 -12.97 13.06
N PRO A 8 6.14 -12.07 12.14
CA PRO A 8 6.03 -10.64 12.40
C PRO A 8 4.58 -10.30 12.76
N GLN A 9 4.40 -9.57 13.85
CA GLN A 9 3.06 -9.18 14.29
C GLN A 9 2.45 -8.23 13.24
N PRO A 10 1.13 -8.28 12.96
CA PRO A 10 0.51 -7.52 11.87
C PRO A 10 0.82 -6.01 11.85
N GLY A 11 0.93 -5.39 13.03
CA GLY A 11 1.24 -3.95 13.19
C GLY A 11 2.72 -3.58 13.02
N GLU A 12 3.62 -4.56 12.88
CA GLU A 12 5.05 -4.32 12.67
C GLU A 12 5.36 -4.07 11.19
N LEU A 13 4.58 -4.67 10.29
CA LEU A 13 4.75 -4.58 8.84
C LEU A 13 3.89 -3.47 8.21
N LEU A 14 2.74 -3.18 8.81
CA LEU A 14 1.80 -2.15 8.38
C LEU A 14 1.47 -1.26 9.57
N GLU A 15 1.76 0.04 9.45
CA GLU A 15 1.21 1.02 10.37
C GLU A 15 0.01 1.71 9.74
N ARG A 16 -1.03 1.91 10.53
CA ARG A 16 -2.26 2.57 10.13
C ARG A 16 -2.50 3.83 10.95
N GLU A 17 -2.91 4.89 10.27
CA GLU A 17 -3.44 6.10 10.89
C GLU A 17 -4.69 6.59 10.15
N ASP A 18 -5.74 6.90 10.90
CA ASP A 18 -6.99 7.42 10.34
C ASP A 18 -7.05 8.94 10.48
N VAL A 19 -7.08 9.65 9.35
CA VAL A 19 -7.16 11.12 9.30
C VAL A 19 -8.49 11.52 8.67
N GLY A 20 -9.50 11.76 9.53
CA GLY A 20 -10.87 12.02 9.07
C GLY A 20 -11.44 10.82 8.31
N ALA A 21 -11.83 11.02 7.05
CA ALA A 21 -12.33 9.95 6.17
C ALA A 21 -11.22 9.16 5.44
N VAL A 22 -9.97 9.64 5.48
CA VAL A 22 -8.82 9.02 4.80
C VAL A 22 -8.08 8.10 5.75
N THR A 23 -7.62 6.96 5.28
CA THR A 23 -6.72 6.06 6.02
C THR A 23 -5.33 6.12 5.38
N VAL A 24 -4.31 6.40 6.20
CA VAL A 24 -2.90 6.31 5.82
C VAL A 24 -2.36 4.95 6.23
N LEU A 25 -1.79 4.24 5.27
CA LEU A 25 -1.17 2.93 5.44
C LEU A 25 0.32 3.04 5.12
N ARG A 26 1.19 2.78 6.11
CA ARG A 26 2.65 2.87 5.97
C ARG A 26 3.24 1.47 5.91
N LEU A 27 3.83 1.13 4.77
CA LEU A 27 4.53 -0.15 4.60
C LEU A 27 5.90 -0.08 5.25
N LYS A 28 6.15 -0.94 6.25
CA LYS A 28 7.43 -1.04 6.98
C LYS A 28 8.31 -2.17 6.47
N VAL A 29 8.30 -2.39 5.16
CA VAL A 29 9.08 -3.44 4.50
C VAL A 29 9.84 -2.89 3.31
N PRO A 30 11.11 -3.28 3.11
CA PRO A 30 11.90 -2.79 1.99
C PRO A 30 11.51 -3.46 0.67
N VAL A 31 10.93 -4.66 0.73
CA VAL A 31 10.64 -5.49 -0.44
C VAL A 31 9.33 -6.25 -0.25
N LEU A 32 8.49 -6.27 -1.29
CA LEU A 32 7.34 -7.19 -1.38
C LEU A 32 7.55 -8.20 -2.50
N ARG A 33 7.61 -9.48 -2.14
CA ARG A 33 7.92 -10.58 -3.06
C ARG A 33 6.69 -11.32 -3.57
N GLY A 34 5.51 -11.05 -3.01
CA GLY A 34 4.32 -11.88 -3.24
C GLY A 34 4.33 -13.16 -2.41
N ASP A 35 4.97 -13.10 -1.24
CA ASP A 35 4.95 -14.12 -0.20
C ASP A 35 3.83 -13.84 0.82
N SER A 36 3.75 -14.66 1.87
CA SER A 36 2.77 -14.51 2.95
C SER A 36 2.81 -13.15 3.64
N THR A 37 3.97 -12.49 3.67
CA THR A 37 4.10 -11.12 4.18
C THR A 37 3.36 -10.14 3.29
N THR A 38 3.53 -10.28 1.98
CA THR A 38 2.78 -9.50 1.00
C THR A 38 1.29 -9.73 1.15
N ASP A 39 0.87 -10.99 1.29
CA ASP A 39 -0.55 -11.32 1.44
C ASP A 39 -1.16 -10.69 2.68
N ALA A 40 -0.53 -10.85 3.85
CA ALA A 40 -1.01 -10.30 5.11
C ALA A 40 -1.14 -8.76 5.10
N LEU A 41 -0.25 -8.06 4.40
CA LEU A 41 -0.31 -6.60 4.25
C LEU A 41 -1.52 -6.16 3.42
N PHE A 42 -1.73 -6.82 2.28
CA PHE A 42 -2.83 -6.49 1.38
C PHE A 42 -4.19 -6.96 1.91
N ASP A 43 -4.23 -8.06 2.67
CA ASP A 43 -5.45 -8.54 3.33
C ASP A 43 -5.91 -7.54 4.41
N GLN A 44 -4.99 -7.03 5.24
CA GLN A 44 -5.30 -5.95 6.19
C GLN A 44 -5.82 -4.69 5.50
N ALA A 45 -5.19 -4.29 4.38
CA ALA A 45 -5.67 -3.15 3.61
C ALA A 45 -7.07 -3.38 3.02
N GLN A 46 -7.37 -4.62 2.60
CA GLN A 46 -8.68 -5.00 2.09
C GLN A 46 -9.76 -4.95 3.20
N GLU A 47 -9.48 -5.47 4.39
CA GLU A 47 -10.41 -5.43 5.54
C GLU A 47 -10.81 -3.99 5.89
N ILE A 48 -9.89 -3.03 5.76
CA ILE A 48 -10.16 -1.60 5.99
C ILE A 48 -11.14 -1.04 4.96
N ILE A 49 -10.98 -1.42 3.69
CA ILE A 49 -11.85 -0.99 2.60
C ILE A 49 -13.25 -1.59 2.79
N GLU A 50 -13.33 -2.89 3.11
CA GLU A 50 -14.58 -3.59 3.40
C GLU A 50 -15.29 -3.02 4.64
N GLY A 51 -14.52 -2.50 5.61
CA GLY A 51 -15.02 -1.73 6.75
C GLY A 51 -15.51 -0.31 6.41
N GLY A 52 -15.56 0.06 5.13
CA GLY A 52 -16.13 1.33 4.65
C GLY A 52 -15.13 2.47 4.50
N ARG A 53 -13.83 2.24 4.74
CA ARG A 53 -12.78 3.27 4.58
C ARG A 53 -12.04 3.07 3.27
N ALA A 54 -12.64 3.53 2.18
CA ALA A 54 -12.09 3.34 0.82
C ALA A 54 -11.21 4.50 0.31
N GLN A 55 -11.02 5.57 1.10
CA GLN A 55 -10.07 6.65 0.80
C GLN A 55 -8.72 6.31 1.43
N ILE A 56 -7.77 5.82 0.63
CA ILE A 56 -6.51 5.27 1.11
C ILE A 56 -5.31 6.06 0.57
N VAL A 57 -4.41 6.44 1.47
CA VAL A 57 -3.03 6.83 1.16
C VAL A 57 -2.12 5.66 1.51
N LEU A 58 -1.40 5.13 0.52
CA LEU A 58 -0.37 4.11 0.74
C LEU A 58 1.00 4.79 0.71
N ASN A 59 1.63 4.89 1.88
CA ASN A 59 2.97 5.41 2.03
C ASN A 59 3.99 4.29 1.78
N LEU A 60 4.86 4.51 0.78
CA LEU A 60 5.90 3.59 0.34
C LEU A 60 7.29 3.94 0.88
N THR A 61 7.39 4.77 1.92
CA THR A 61 8.67 5.09 2.57
C THR A 61 9.44 3.81 2.91
N GLY A 62 10.66 3.69 2.38
CA GLY A 62 11.53 2.55 2.62
C GLY A 62 11.31 1.36 1.68
N LEU A 63 10.19 1.31 0.94
CA LEU A 63 9.95 0.28 -0.05
C LEU A 63 10.75 0.58 -1.33
N VAL A 64 11.62 -0.36 -1.72
CA VAL A 64 12.52 -0.21 -2.87
C VAL A 64 12.26 -1.21 -3.98
N PHE A 65 11.46 -2.25 -3.75
CA PHE A 65 11.13 -3.24 -4.77
C PHE A 65 9.76 -3.92 -4.59
N LEU A 66 9.06 -4.14 -5.71
CA LEU A 66 7.86 -4.97 -5.82
C LEU A 66 8.09 -6.07 -6.87
N ALA A 67 7.85 -7.33 -6.50
CA ALA A 67 7.76 -8.42 -7.47
C ALA A 67 6.43 -8.37 -8.24
N SER A 68 6.35 -9.10 -9.37
CA SER A 68 5.14 -9.19 -10.20
C SER A 68 3.87 -9.59 -9.43
N LEU A 69 4.00 -10.55 -8.50
CA LEU A 69 2.91 -10.98 -7.63
C LEU A 69 2.45 -9.84 -6.71
N ALA A 70 3.37 -9.09 -6.11
CA ALA A 70 3.05 -7.94 -5.26
C ALA A 70 2.42 -6.79 -6.06
N ILE A 71 2.87 -6.56 -7.29
CA ILE A 71 2.24 -5.62 -8.24
C ILE A 71 0.79 -6.05 -8.51
N GLY A 72 0.53 -7.33 -8.76
CA GLY A 72 -0.83 -7.85 -8.94
C GLY A 72 -1.72 -7.61 -7.74
N ARG A 73 -1.18 -7.77 -6.52
CA ARG A 73 -1.89 -7.45 -5.27
C ARG A 73 -2.20 -5.95 -5.16
N LEU A 74 -1.26 -5.07 -5.51
CA LEU A 74 -1.46 -3.62 -5.52
C LEU A 74 -2.57 -3.21 -6.50
N VAL A 75 -2.56 -3.77 -7.72
CA VAL A 75 -3.61 -3.53 -8.71
C VAL A 75 -4.98 -3.99 -8.20
N ARG A 76 -5.04 -5.15 -7.53
CA ARG A 76 -6.28 -5.65 -6.93
C ARG A 76 -6.80 -4.72 -5.85
N LEU A 77 -5.92 -4.25 -4.96
CA LEU A 77 -6.27 -3.29 -3.91
C LEU A 77 -6.81 -1.99 -4.51
N TRP A 78 -6.13 -1.44 -5.53
CA TRP A 78 -6.61 -0.27 -6.26
C TRP A 78 -8.02 -0.49 -6.81
N ARG A 79 -8.27 -1.61 -7.51
CA ARG A 79 -9.61 -1.94 -8.05
C ARG A 79 -10.67 -2.04 -6.96
N GLN A 80 -10.34 -2.61 -5.80
CA GLN A 80 -11.26 -2.72 -4.67
C GLN A 80 -11.60 -1.35 -4.07
N THR A 81 -10.64 -0.44 -3.96
CA THR A 81 -10.93 0.94 -3.53
C THR A 81 -11.91 1.62 -4.49
N GLN A 82 -11.68 1.50 -5.80
CA GLN A 82 -12.57 2.05 -6.83
C GLN A 82 -13.98 1.44 -6.78
N ALA A 83 -14.07 0.12 -6.65
CA ALA A 83 -15.36 -0.59 -6.53
C ALA A 83 -16.16 -0.17 -5.30
N SER A 84 -15.46 0.27 -4.24
CA SER A 84 -16.07 0.78 -3.00
C SER A 84 -16.37 2.29 -3.06
N GLY A 85 -16.29 2.92 -4.23
CA GLY A 85 -16.48 4.37 -4.42
C GLY A 85 -15.37 5.22 -3.83
N GLY A 86 -14.23 4.61 -3.52
CA GLY A 86 -13.06 5.24 -2.93
C GLY A 86 -11.94 5.50 -3.92
N ARG A 87 -10.78 5.83 -3.37
CA ARG A 87 -9.58 6.14 -4.14
C ARG A 87 -8.33 5.72 -3.37
N LEU A 88 -7.42 5.07 -4.07
CA LEU A 88 -6.07 4.77 -3.60
C LEU A 88 -5.07 5.75 -4.24
N VAL A 89 -4.24 6.39 -3.42
CA VAL A 89 -3.10 7.20 -3.88
C VAL A 89 -1.82 6.75 -3.18
N LEU A 90 -0.67 6.99 -3.82
CA LEU A 90 0.65 6.63 -3.29
C LEU A 90 1.41 7.88 -2.84
N CYS A 91 2.30 7.72 -1.85
CA CYS A 91 3.26 8.77 -1.50
C CYS A 91 4.62 8.25 -1.05
N ASN A 92 5.61 9.14 -1.00
CA ASN A 92 7.02 8.84 -0.69
C ASN A 92 7.59 7.67 -1.53
N VAL A 93 7.29 7.68 -2.82
CA VAL A 93 7.76 6.66 -3.76
C VAL A 93 9.22 6.92 -4.10
N ALA A 94 10.12 5.97 -3.80
CA ALA A 94 11.53 6.08 -4.14
C ALA A 94 11.74 6.16 -5.67
N PRO A 95 12.80 6.82 -6.18
CA PRO A 95 13.05 6.93 -7.62
C PRO A 95 13.05 5.58 -8.36
N THR A 96 13.71 4.57 -7.81
CA THR A 96 13.73 3.20 -8.36
C THR A 96 12.33 2.58 -8.43
N MET A 97 11.48 2.85 -7.43
CA MET A 97 10.10 2.39 -7.44
C MET A 97 9.27 3.16 -8.48
N SER A 98 9.53 4.46 -8.65
CA SER A 98 8.86 5.28 -9.67
C SER A 98 9.13 4.74 -11.08
N GLU A 99 10.37 4.37 -11.39
CA GLU A 99 10.72 3.73 -12.66
C GLU A 99 9.96 2.42 -12.86
N LEU A 100 9.88 1.58 -11.82
CA LEU A 100 9.11 0.33 -11.86
C LEU A 100 7.62 0.60 -12.12
N LEU A 101 7.02 1.58 -11.45
CA LEU A 101 5.61 1.96 -11.69
C LEU A 101 5.37 2.46 -13.11
N GLN A 102 6.34 3.16 -13.71
CA GLN A 102 6.26 3.58 -15.12
C GLN A 102 6.35 2.40 -16.08
N ILE A 103 7.32 1.51 -15.90
CA ILE A 103 7.50 0.30 -16.74
C ILE A 103 6.25 -0.59 -16.69
N THR A 104 5.61 -0.65 -15.53
CA THR A 104 4.40 -1.47 -15.31
C THR A 104 3.11 -0.74 -15.64
N HIS A 105 3.18 0.49 -16.17
CA HIS A 105 2.05 1.38 -16.49
C HIS A 105 1.14 1.69 -15.30
N LEU A 106 1.58 1.40 -14.07
CA LEU A 106 0.82 1.69 -12.86
C LEU A 106 0.68 3.19 -12.61
N SER A 107 1.66 3.98 -13.04
CA SER A 107 1.63 5.45 -12.91
C SER A 107 0.54 6.11 -13.73
N GLU A 108 -0.09 5.42 -14.68
CA GLU A 108 -1.19 5.97 -15.50
C GLU A 108 -2.50 6.10 -14.73
N PHE A 109 -2.67 5.32 -13.64
CA PHE A 109 -3.91 5.27 -12.87
C PHE A 109 -3.72 5.39 -11.36
N LEU A 110 -2.49 5.21 -10.85
CA LEU A 110 -2.14 5.51 -9.46
C LEU A 110 -1.52 6.91 -9.39
N LEU A 111 -2.21 7.81 -8.70
CA LEU A 111 -1.68 9.14 -8.39
C LEU A 111 -0.58 9.01 -7.35
N VAL A 112 0.56 9.64 -7.62
CA VAL A 112 1.74 9.64 -6.74
C VAL A 112 1.99 11.06 -6.23
N TYR A 113 2.18 11.19 -4.92
CA TYR A 113 2.48 12.45 -4.25
C TYR A 113 3.84 12.39 -3.56
N GLU A 114 4.44 13.56 -3.34
CA GLU A 114 5.75 13.67 -2.70
C GLU A 114 5.75 13.07 -1.28
N ASN A 115 4.75 13.42 -0.48
CA ASN A 115 4.65 13.05 0.92
C ASN A 115 3.19 12.84 1.36
N GLU A 116 3.00 12.37 2.59
CA GLU A 116 1.67 12.10 3.16
C GLU A 116 0.79 13.36 3.19
N GLN A 117 1.37 14.52 3.48
CA GLN A 117 0.61 15.77 3.58
C GLN A 117 0.03 16.18 2.22
N ALA A 118 0.82 16.08 1.16
CA ALA A 118 0.36 16.31 -0.21
C ALA A 118 -0.69 15.28 -0.64
N ALA A 119 -0.49 14.00 -0.29
CA ALA A 119 -1.45 12.95 -0.58
C ALA A 119 -2.79 13.18 0.13
N LEU A 120 -2.77 13.49 1.43
CA LEU A 120 -3.96 13.82 2.22
C LEU A 120 -4.70 15.04 1.67
N ALA A 121 -3.97 16.09 1.26
CA ALA A 121 -4.56 17.28 0.67
C ALA A 121 -5.33 17.01 -0.63
N SER A 122 -4.99 15.94 -1.37
CA SER A 122 -5.64 15.58 -2.62
C SER A 122 -7.08 15.07 -2.48
N PHE A 123 -7.52 14.70 -1.26
CA PHE A 123 -8.87 14.20 -0.96
C PHE A 123 -9.88 15.29 -0.60
N ARG A 124 -9.47 16.56 -0.75
CA ARG A 124 -10.32 17.72 -0.54
C ARG A 124 -11.05 18.15 -1.80
#